data_AF-A0A1G3HIV3-F1
#
_entry.id   AF-A0A1G3HIV3-F1
#
_cell.length_a   1.000
_cell.length_b   1.000
_cell.length_c   1.000
_cell.angle_alpha   90.00
_cell.angle_beta   90.00
_cell.angle_gamma   90.00
#
_symmetry.space_group_name_H-M   'P 1'
#
loop_
_entity.id
_entity.type
_entity.pdbx_description
1 polymer ?
#
loop_
_entity_poly.entity_id
_entity_poly.type
_entity_poly.pdbx_seq_one_letter_code
_entity_poly.pdbx_strand_id
1 'polypeptide(L)'
;MSAILKKEMCCLRIGHSDYLIPIDNGLKIIALMRGSIECEIDYITHPMKYRATRATVVELRSIEADQIILPQGEPATAPRKTIKRLPAP
;
A
#
# COMPACT_ATOMS: atom_id res chain seq x y z
N MET A 1 -9.52 3.83 -17.00
CA MET A 1 -8.23 4.42 -16.56
C MET A 1 -8.37 4.81 -15.11
N SER A 2 -7.74 4.04 -14.21
CA SER A 2 -7.90 4.15 -12.75
C SER A 2 -7.46 5.51 -12.21
N ALA A 3 -8.25 6.09 -11.30
CA ALA A 3 -8.03 7.39 -10.67
C ALA A 3 -6.70 7.52 -9.89
N ILE A 4 -6.00 6.39 -9.67
CA ILE A 4 -4.70 6.31 -8.98
C ILE A 4 -3.61 7.08 -9.73
N LEU A 5 -3.66 7.14 -11.07
CA LEU A 5 -2.61 7.79 -11.88
C LEU A 5 -2.80 9.31 -12.09
N LYS A 6 -3.84 9.92 -11.50
CA LYS A 6 -4.04 11.39 -11.60
C LYS A 6 -3.14 12.19 -10.64
N LYS A 7 -2.50 11.54 -9.68
CA LYS A 7 -1.62 12.17 -8.69
C LYS A 7 -0.20 11.67 -8.90
N GLU A 8 0.78 12.53 -8.62
CA GLU A 8 2.18 12.12 -8.56
C GLU A 8 2.37 11.05 -7.49
N MET A 9 3.04 9.95 -7.84
CA MET A 9 3.22 8.78 -7.00
C MET A 9 4.68 8.65 -6.58
N CYS A 10 4.90 7.98 -5.46
CA CYS A 10 6.21 7.58 -4.99
C CYS A 10 6.20 6.14 -4.48
N CYS A 11 7.34 5.48 -4.58
CA CYS A 11 7.63 4.27 -3.83
C CYS A 11 8.30 4.64 -2.51
N LEU A 12 7.62 4.32 -1.41
CA LEU A 12 8.13 4.52 -0.06
C LEU A 12 8.56 3.16 0.51
N ARG A 13 9.85 3.01 0.83
CA ARG A 13 10.39 1.83 1.50
C ARG A 13 10.50 2.10 3.00
N ILE A 14 9.91 1.23 3.81
CA ILE A 14 10.06 1.22 5.27
C ILE A 14 10.51 -0.19 5.67
N GLY A 15 11.74 -0.30 6.18
CA GLY A 15 12.34 -1.61 6.47
C GLY A 15 12.39 -2.48 5.21
N HIS A 16 11.65 -3.59 5.20
CA HIS A 16 11.61 -4.57 4.10
C HIS A 16 10.39 -4.45 3.18
N SER A 17 9.52 -3.45 3.41
CA SER A 17 8.28 -3.30 2.67
C SER A 17 8.30 -2.06 1.79
N ASP A 18 7.82 -2.23 0.57
CA ASP A 18 7.68 -1.17 -0.44
C ASP A 18 6.20 -0.80 -0.60
N TYR A 19 5.90 0.50 -0.51
CA TYR A 19 4.54 1.02 -0.56
C TYR A 19 4.40 2.02 -1.71
N LEU A 20 3.38 1.81 -2.54
CA LEU A 20 2.99 2.72 -3.62
C LEU A 20 1.95 3.73 -3.10
N ILE A 21 2.33 5.00 -2.97
CA ILE A 21 1.47 6.04 -2.38
C ILE A 21 1.61 7.38 -3.11
N PRO A 22 0.66 8.32 -2.94
CA PRO A 22 0.83 9.69 -3.42
C PRO A 22 2.04 10.39 -2.79
N ILE A 23 2.76 11.18 -3.58
CA ILE A 23 4.02 11.80 -3.16
C ILE A 23 3.87 12.69 -1.93
N ASP A 24 2.77 13.44 -1.82
CA ASP A 24 2.46 14.30 -0.67
C ASP A 24 2.39 13.52 0.65
N ASN A 25 1.89 12.28 0.59
CA ASN A 25 1.81 11.41 1.76
C ASN A 25 3.17 10.80 2.07
N GLY A 26 3.94 10.42 1.04
CA GLY A 26 5.29 9.90 1.21
C GLY A 26 6.22 10.90 1.89
N LEU A 27 6.18 12.17 1.48
CA LEU A 27 6.96 13.24 2.10
C LEU A 27 6.64 13.46 3.58
N LYS A 28 5.36 13.33 3.97
CA LYS A 28 4.95 13.40 5.39
C LYS A 28 5.49 12.21 6.18
N ILE A 29 5.40 11.01 5.62
CA ILE A 29 5.86 9.80 6.31
C ILE A 29 7.38 9.82 6.49
N ILE A 30 8.15 10.15 5.45
CA ILE A 30 9.62 10.21 5.59
C ILE A 30 10.04 11.28 6.61
N ALA A 31 9.32 12.41 6.70
CA ALA A 31 9.57 13.43 7.71
C ALA A 31 9.31 12.93 9.14
N LEU A 32 8.21 12.19 9.36
CA LEU A 32 7.89 11.60 10.66
C LEU A 32 8.85 10.48 11.05
N MET A 33 9.32 9.71 10.08
CA MET A 33 10.19 8.57 10.32
C MET A 33 11.67 8.97 10.47
N ARG A 34 12.07 10.15 9.98
CA ARG A 34 13.41 10.72 10.21
C ARG A 34 13.62 10.93 11.71
N GLY A 35 14.51 10.14 12.30
CA GLY A 35 14.78 10.14 13.74
C GLY A 35 14.05 9.06 14.54
N SER A 36 13.23 8.24 13.88
CA SER A 36 12.65 7.05 14.52
C SER A 36 13.71 5.96 14.72
N ILE A 37 13.49 5.16 15.75
CA ILE A 37 14.28 3.97 16.08
C ILE A 37 13.35 2.77 16.01
N GLU A 38 13.77 1.73 15.28
CA GLU A 38 13.09 0.44 15.28
C GLU A 38 13.08 -0.15 16.70
N CYS A 39 11.98 -0.77 17.08
CA CYS A 39 11.90 -1.45 18.37
C CYS A 39 11.26 -2.83 18.25
N GLU A 40 11.74 -3.73 19.09
CA GLU A 40 11.19 -5.08 19.26
C GLU A 40 10.41 -5.15 20.56
N ILE A 41 9.32 -5.90 20.55
CA ILE A 41 8.50 -6.12 21.73
C ILE A 41 9.08 -7.28 22.53
N ASP A 42 9.35 -7.06 23.82
CA ASP A 42 9.66 -8.10 24.78
C ASP A 42 8.36 -8.63 25.40
N TYR A 43 7.96 -9.82 24.94
CA TYR A 43 6.75 -10.51 25.39
C TYR A 43 6.92 -11.28 26.71
N ILE A 44 8.15 -11.37 27.24
CA ILE A 44 8.47 -12.17 28.43
C ILE A 44 8.23 -11.35 29.70
N THR A 45 8.45 -10.04 29.65
CA THR A 45 8.36 -9.17 30.82
C THR A 45 6.97 -8.55 31.00
N HIS A 46 6.57 -8.34 32.26
CA HIS A 46 5.42 -7.53 32.65
C HIS A 46 5.88 -6.36 33.52
N PRO A 47 5.52 -5.10 33.20
CA PRO A 47 4.77 -4.69 32.00
C PRO A 47 5.57 -4.95 30.71
N MET A 48 4.86 -4.99 29.58
CA MET A 48 5.46 -5.17 28.25
C MET A 48 6.54 -4.11 28.00
N LYS A 49 7.71 -4.55 27.54
CA LYS A 49 8.84 -3.66 27.26
C LYS A 49 9.12 -3.59 25.76
N TYR A 50 9.73 -2.49 25.35
CA TYR A 50 10.15 -2.26 23.98
C TYR A 50 11.67 -2.06 23.97
N ARG A 51 12.37 -2.85 23.18
CA ARG A 51 13.82 -2.78 23.03
C ARG A 51 14.14 -2.00 21.76
N ALA A 52 14.77 -0.84 21.91
CA ALA A 52 15.31 -0.09 20.79
C ALA A 52 16.43 -0.90 20.10
N THR A 53 16.42 -0.98 18.77
CA THR A 53 17.39 -1.76 18.01
C THR A 53 18.30 -0.88 17.18
N ARG A 54 17.79 -0.30 16.09
CA ARG A 54 18.56 0.48 15.13
C ARG A 54 17.75 1.66 14.58
N ALA A 55 18.44 2.62 13.97
CA ALA A 55 17.77 3.68 13.24
C ALA A 55 16.91 3.09 12.11
N THR A 56 15.67 3.58 11.97
CA THR A 56 14.78 3.09 10.93
C THR A 56 15.27 3.50 9.55
N VAL A 57 15.37 2.54 8.64
CA VAL A 57 15.71 2.83 7.24
C VAL A 57 14.43 3.18 6.49
N VAL A 58 14.36 4.42 6.01
CA VAL A 58 13.25 4.90 5.18
C VAL A 58 13.80 5.56 3.92
N GLU A 59 13.34 5.08 2.77
CA GLU A 59 13.70 5.64 1.47
C GLU A 59 12.43 6.06 0.71
N LEU A 60 12.50 7.20 0.04
CA LEU A 60 11.45 7.66 -0.86
C LEU A 60 12.03 7.80 -2.25
N ARG A 61 11.35 7.21 -3.23
CA ARG A 61 11.70 7.30 -4.65
C ARG A 61 10.48 7.81 -5.41
N SER A 62 10.63 8.93 -6.12
CA SER A 62 9.63 9.36 -7.10
C SER A 62 9.55 8.34 -8.22
N ILE A 63 8.35 8.08 -8.71
CA ILE A 63 8.11 7.17 -9.83
C ILE A 63 7.16 7.80 -10.83
N GLU A 64 7.36 7.49 -12.10
CA GLU A 64 6.48 7.91 -13.18
C GLU A 64 5.32 6.94 -13.36
N ALA A 65 4.27 7.42 -14.03
CA ALA A 65 3.04 6.65 -14.23
C ALA A 65 3.26 5.37 -15.06
N ASP A 66 4.20 5.40 -16.00
CA ASP A 66 4.58 4.28 -16.87
C ASP A 66 5.39 3.20 -16.15
N GLN A 67 5.97 3.51 -14.98
CA GLN A 67 6.69 2.56 -14.13
C GLN A 67 5.76 1.72 -13.24
N ILE A 68 4.45 1.98 -13.25
CA ILE A 68 3.47 1.31 -12.39
C ILE A 68 2.75 0.20 -13.15
N ILE A 69 2.99 -1.05 -12.74
CA ILE A 69 2.22 -2.21 -13.22
C ILE A 69 0.97 -2.35 -12.35
N LEU A 70 -0.19 -1.99 -12.92
CA LEU A 70 -1.47 -2.28 -12.30
C LEU A 70 -1.88 -3.73 -12.63
N PRO A 71 -2.32 -4.53 -11.66
CA PRO A 71 -2.91 -5.83 -11.96
C PRO A 71 -4.11 -5.60 -12.90
N GLN A 72 -4.10 -6.26 -14.05
CA GLN A 72 -5.28 -6.27 -14.90
C GLN A 72 -6.36 -7.01 -14.12
N GLY A 73 -7.42 -6.29 -13.72
CA GLY A 73 -8.55 -6.93 -13.07
C GLY A 73 -9.08 -8.04 -13.96
N GLU A 74 -9.32 -9.22 -13.39
CA GLU A 74 -10.07 -10.27 -14.09
C GLU A 74 -11.35 -9.64 -14.66
N PRO A 75 -11.72 -9.93 -15.92
CA PRO A 75 -12.96 -9.42 -16.47
C PRO A 75 -14.09 -9.93 -15.58
N ALA A 76 -14.79 -9.00 -14.93
CA ALA A 76 -15.95 -9.31 -14.12
C ALA A 76 -16.91 -10.17 -14.96
N THR A 77 -17.11 -11.43 -14.56
CA THR A 77 -18.07 -12.34 -15.20
C THR A 77 -19.41 -11.61 -15.31
N ALA A 78 -19.83 -11.31 -16.53
CA ALA A 78 -21.09 -10.63 -16.76
C ALA A 78 -22.22 -11.43 -16.09
N PRO A 79 -23.15 -10.78 -15.34
CA PRO A 79 -24.26 -11.49 -14.72
C PRO A 79 -25.07 -12.20 -15.80
N ARG A 80 -25.15 -13.53 -15.69
CA ARG A 80 -25.90 -14.39 -16.60
C ARG A 80 -27.37 -13.94 -16.58
N LYS A 81 -27.85 -13.34 -17.67
CA LYS A 81 -29.27 -12.99 -17.82
C LYS A 81 -30.08 -14.28 -17.73
N THR A 82 -30.77 -14.49 -16.61
CA THR A 82 -31.82 -15.51 -16.49
C THR A 82 -32.92 -15.16 -17.49
N ILE A 83 -33.01 -15.92 -18.57
CA ILE A 83 -34.13 -15.82 -19.51
C ILE A 83 -35.35 -16.37 -18.78
N LYS A 84 -36.23 -15.49 -18.28
CA LYS A 84 -37.58 -15.90 -17.86
C LYS A 84 -38.29 -16.40 -19.11
N ARG A 85 -38.50 -17.73 -19.20
CA ARG A 85 -39.40 -18.31 -20.20
C ARG A 85 -40.80 -17.74 -19.93
N LEU A 86 -41.38 -17.06 -20.92
CA LEU A 86 -42.81 -16.76 -20.90
C LEU A 86 -43.59 -18.09 -21.02
N PRO A 87 -44.74 -18.22 -20.34
CA PRO A 87 -45.62 -19.37 -20.52
C PRO A 87 -46.20 -19.41 -21.94
N ALA A 88 -46.32 -20.63 -22.46
CA ALA A 88 -46.88 -20.95 -23.78
C ALA A 88 -48.41 -20.67 -23.83
N PRO A 89 -48.98 -20.47 -25.03
CA PRO A 89 -50.39 -20.07 -25.23
C PRO A 89 -51.42 -21.10 -24.74
#